data_AF-A0A2D2GZQ6-F1
#
_entry.id   AF-A0A2D2GZQ6-F1
#
_cell.length_a   1.000
_cell.length_b   1.000
_cell.length_c   1.000
_cell.angle_alpha   90.00
_cell.angle_beta   90.00
_cell.angle_gamma   90.00
#
_symmetry.space_group_name_H-M   'P 1'
#
loop_
_entity.id
_entity.type
_entity.pdbx_description
1 polymer ?
#
loop_
_entity_poly.entity_id
_entity_poly.type
_entity_poly.pdbx_seq_one_letter_code
_entity_poly.pdbx_strand_id
1 'polypeptide(L)'
;MLRAAGEAAPQQPPAIAQRQGDDKPAVLSVRMTEGTLEALARFAIEKGTTQRRVIAEALAKHGVQVSSHDLEERPQPRRRGRG
;
A
#
# COMPACT_ATOMS: atom_id res chain seq x y z
N MET A 1 39.56 -35.03 25.66
CA MET A 1 38.50 -34.24 26.29
C MET A 1 37.63 -33.63 25.21
N LEU A 2 36.41 -34.12 25.00
CA LEU A 2 35.43 -33.50 24.09
C LEU A 2 34.28 -32.94 24.93
N ARG A 3 34.09 -31.62 24.90
CA ARG A 3 32.88 -30.96 25.41
C ARG A 3 31.96 -30.72 24.22
N ALA A 4 30.85 -31.43 24.16
CA ALA A 4 29.76 -31.11 23.24
C ALA A 4 29.14 -29.77 23.67
N ALA A 5 29.04 -28.83 22.74
CA ALA A 5 28.31 -27.58 22.94
C ALA A 5 26.83 -27.93 23.20
N GLY A 6 26.27 -27.44 24.31
CA GLY A 6 24.88 -27.65 24.65
C GLY A 6 23.97 -27.09 23.56
N GLU A 7 23.11 -27.94 23.01
CA GLU A 7 22.01 -27.53 22.14
C GLU A 7 21.15 -26.51 22.89
N ALA A 8 21.12 -25.27 22.39
CA ALA A 8 20.15 -24.30 22.85
C ALA A 8 18.75 -24.79 22.45
N ALA A 9 17.87 -24.99 23.43
CA ALA A 9 16.49 -25.39 23.15
C ALA A 9 15.81 -24.36 22.23
N PRO A 10 15.06 -24.81 21.20
CA PRO A 10 14.40 -23.90 20.27
C PRO A 10 13.41 -22.99 21.03
N GLN A 11 13.63 -21.68 20.94
CA GLN A 11 12.71 -20.71 21.51
C GLN A 11 11.51 -20.54 20.59
N GLN A 12 10.31 -20.76 21.12
CA GLN A 12 9.07 -20.51 20.39
C GLN A 12 8.85 -18.99 20.28
N PRO A 13 8.74 -18.42 19.07
CA PRO A 13 8.40 -17.02 18.93
C PRO A 13 7.00 -16.76 19.50
N PRO A 14 6.73 -15.55 20.03
CA PRO A 14 5.42 -15.22 20.61
C PRO A 14 4.30 -15.45 19.58
N ALA A 15 3.24 -16.15 20.01
CA ALA A 15 2.09 -16.50 19.17
C ALA A 15 1.23 -15.29 18.73
N ILE A 16 1.45 -14.14 19.36
CA ILE A 16 0.75 -12.90 19.07
C ILE A 16 1.73 -11.99 18.33
N ALA A 17 1.57 -11.90 17.01
CA ALA A 17 2.17 -10.82 16.24
C ALA A 17 1.61 -9.50 16.79
N GLN A 18 2.47 -8.64 17.34
CA GLN A 18 2.08 -7.28 17.67
C GLN A 18 1.57 -6.64 16.38
N ARG A 19 0.28 -6.31 16.33
CA ARG A 19 -0.31 -5.56 15.21
C ARG A 19 0.19 -4.14 15.32
N GLN A 20 1.35 -3.88 14.72
CA GLN A 20 1.84 -2.53 14.55
C GLN A 20 0.93 -1.84 13.52
N GLY A 21 0.01 -1.01 14.02
CA GLY A 21 -0.78 -0.06 13.23
C GLY A 21 -2.04 -0.62 12.57
N ASP A 22 -3.16 0.08 12.72
CA ASP A 22 -4.45 -0.19 12.06
C ASP A 22 -4.47 0.19 10.57
N ASP A 23 -3.32 0.27 9.89
CA ASP A 23 -3.20 0.54 8.44
C ASP A 23 -3.48 -0.74 7.61
N LYS A 24 -4.59 -1.42 7.90
CA LYS A 24 -5.02 -2.52 7.04
C LYS A 24 -5.55 -1.96 5.72
N PRO A 25 -5.12 -2.49 4.56
CA PRO A 25 -5.67 -2.08 3.28
C PRO A 25 -7.19 -2.26 3.25
N ALA A 26 -7.91 -1.21 2.87
CA ALA A 26 -9.35 -1.22 2.66
C ALA A 26 -9.69 -0.76 1.24
N VAL A 27 -10.88 -1.12 0.75
CA VAL A 27 -11.34 -0.78 -0.61
C VAL A 27 -12.39 0.32 -0.53
N LEU A 28 -12.20 1.37 -1.33
CA LEU A 28 -13.20 2.39 -1.59
C LEU A 28 -13.97 2.05 -2.87
N SER A 29 -15.30 1.90 -2.76
CA SER A 29 -16.19 1.71 -3.93
C SER A 29 -16.96 2.99 -4.21
N VAL A 30 -16.76 3.59 -5.38
CA VAL A 30 -17.43 4.83 -5.82
C VAL A 30 -17.88 4.66 -7.27
N ARG A 31 -19.11 5.10 -7.57
CA ARG A 31 -19.62 5.19 -8.95
C ARG A 31 -19.33 6.56 -9.52
N MET A 32 -18.75 6.61 -10.72
CA MET A 32 -18.47 7.82 -11.48
C MET A 32 -18.84 7.58 -12.95
N THR A 33 -18.95 8.65 -13.74
CA THR A 33 -19.11 8.51 -15.18
C THR A 33 -17.81 8.02 -15.82
N GLU A 34 -17.90 7.37 -16.98
CA GLU A 34 -16.74 6.89 -17.74
C GLU A 34 -15.74 8.02 -18.06
N GLY A 35 -16.24 9.15 -18.56
CA GLY A 35 -15.40 10.30 -18.88
C GLY A 35 -14.62 10.85 -17.67
N THR A 36 -15.17 10.75 -16.45
CA THR A 36 -14.43 11.14 -15.24
C THR A 36 -13.34 10.13 -14.90
N LEU A 37 -13.60 8.83 -15.04
CA LEU A 37 -12.59 7.80 -14.80
C LEU A 37 -11.43 7.89 -15.81
N GLU A 38 -11.74 8.16 -17.07
CA GLU A 38 -10.73 8.40 -18.11
C GLU A 38 -9.89 9.64 -17.82
N ALA A 39 -10.53 10.75 -17.44
CA ALA A 39 -9.84 11.98 -17.08
C ALA A 39 -8.90 11.78 -15.88
N LEU A 40 -9.36 11.04 -14.85
CA LEU A 40 -8.55 10.71 -13.67
C LEU A 40 -7.35 9.83 -14.03
N ALA A 41 -7.57 8.82 -14.88
CA ALA A 41 -6.51 7.94 -15.36
C ALA A 41 -5.44 8.72 -16.15
N ARG A 42 -5.88 9.56 -17.10
CA ARG A 42 -4.98 10.42 -17.89
C ARG A 42 -4.19 11.36 -17.00
N PHE A 43 -4.85 12.04 -16.06
CA PHE A 43 -4.17 12.94 -15.12
C PHE A 43 -3.11 12.20 -14.30
N ALA A 44 -3.41 11.00 -13.80
CA ALA A 44 -2.44 10.20 -13.05
C ALA A 44 -1.22 9.82 -13.92
N ILE A 45 -1.44 9.45 -15.19
CA ILE A 45 -0.37 9.13 -16.14
C ILE A 45 0.51 10.35 -16.42
N GLU A 46 -0.10 11.49 -16.75
CA GLU A 46 0.61 12.76 -17.03
C GLU A 46 1.47 13.21 -15.85
N LYS A 47 1.02 12.95 -14.62
CA LYS A 47 1.73 13.28 -13.38
C LYS A 47 2.67 12.17 -12.88
N GLY A 48 2.81 11.07 -13.62
CA GLY A 48 3.67 9.95 -13.23
C GLY A 48 3.25 9.28 -11.91
N THR A 49 1.97 9.35 -11.55
CA THR A 49 1.45 8.88 -10.25
C THR A 49 0.34 7.83 -10.44
N THR A 50 -0.33 7.46 -9.35
CA THR A 50 -1.48 6.54 -9.36
C THR A 50 -2.78 7.29 -9.12
N GLN A 51 -3.90 6.79 -9.66
CA GLN A 51 -5.23 7.37 -9.40
C GLN A 51 -5.54 7.42 -7.90
N ARG A 52 -5.15 6.38 -7.15
CA ARG A 52 -5.25 6.32 -5.68
C ARG A 52 -4.58 7.52 -5.02
N ARG A 53 -3.35 7.83 -5.42
CA ARG A 53 -2.60 8.97 -4.88
C ARG A 53 -3.22 10.31 -5.28
N VAL A 54 -3.74 10.45 -6.50
CA VAL A 54 -4.48 11.66 -6.92
C VAL A 54 -5.68 11.91 -6.02
N ILE A 55 -6.47 10.86 -5.74
CA ILE A 55 -7.62 10.93 -4.83
C ILE A 55 -7.16 11.29 -3.41
N ALA A 56 -6.14 10.60 -2.90
CA ALA A 56 -5.57 10.83 -1.58
C ALA A 56 -5.07 12.28 -1.39
N GLU A 57 -4.36 12.83 -2.39
CA GLU A 57 -3.92 14.23 -2.38
C GLU A 57 -5.09 15.22 -2.43
N ALA A 58 -6.13 14.93 -3.22
CA ALA A 58 -7.33 15.76 -3.28
C ALA A 58 -8.07 15.79 -1.94
N LEU A 59 -8.21 14.63 -1.28
CA LEU A 59 -8.81 14.51 0.05
C LEU A 59 -8.00 15.30 1.09
N ALA A 60 -6.67 15.14 1.10
CA ALA A 60 -5.79 15.87 2.00
C ALA A 60 -5.90 17.40 1.80
N LYS A 61 -5.98 17.87 0.55
CA LYS A 61 -6.21 19.30 0.23
C LYS A 61 -7.52 19.85 0.78
N HIS A 62 -8.52 18.99 0.99
CA HIS A 62 -9.81 19.35 1.58
C HIS A 62 -9.85 19.10 3.11
N GLY A 63 -8.68 18.86 3.73
CA GLY A 63 -8.57 18.67 5.18
C GLY A 63 -8.94 17.28 5.69
N VAL A 64 -9.16 16.31 4.80
CA VAL A 64 -9.39 14.91 5.21
C VAL A 64 -8.06 14.30 5.63
N GLN A 65 -8.03 13.64 6.78
CA GLN A 65 -6.86 12.89 7.23
C GLN A 65 -6.62 11.69 6.30
N VAL A 66 -5.41 11.59 5.78
CA VAL A 66 -5.00 10.54 4.84
C VAL A 66 -3.75 9.86 5.40
N SER A 67 -3.70 8.52 5.32
CA SER A 67 -2.52 7.75 5.72
C SER A 67 -1.33 8.10 4.84
N SER A 68 -0.12 8.16 5.41
CA SER A 68 1.10 8.42 4.65
C SER A 68 1.34 7.35 3.58
N HIS A 69 0.97 6.09 3.87
CA HIS A 69 1.02 4.99 2.90
C HIS A 69 0.14 5.29 1.68
N ASP A 70 -0.94 6.06 1.87
CA ASP A 70 -1.79 6.43 0.76
C ASP A 70 -1.21 7.51 -0.15
N LEU A 71 -0.27 8.29 0.38
CA LEU A 71 0.48 9.28 -0.35
C LEU A 71 1.78 8.73 -0.92
N GLU A 72 2.19 7.50 -0.61
CA GLU A 72 3.43 6.95 -1.15
C GLU A 72 3.41 6.84 -2.69
N GLU A 73 4.51 7.25 -3.30
CA GLU A 73 4.76 7.05 -4.72
C GLU A 73 5.08 5.57 -4.94
N ARG A 74 4.11 4.81 -5.48
CA ARG A 74 4.40 3.49 -6.02
C ARG A 74 4.65 3.59 -7.51
N PRO A 75 5.76 3.02 -8.02
CA PRO A 75 5.98 2.94 -9.46
C PRO A 75 4.79 2.23 -10.11
N GLN A 76 4.38 2.73 -11.28
CA GLN A 76 3.27 2.13 -12.03
C GLN A 76 3.51 0.61 -12.18
N PRO A 77 2.50 -0.24 -11.93
CA PRO A 77 2.67 -1.67 -12.08
C PRO A 77 3.09 -1.98 -13.51
N ARG A 78 4.29 -2.53 -13.68
CA ARG A 78 4.76 -3.08 -14.95
C ARG A 78 3.71 -4.08 -15.43
N ARG A 79 3.06 -3.81 -16.57
CA ARG A 79 2.14 -4.74 -17.25
C ARG A 79 2.83 -6.11 -17.33
N ARG A 80 2.45 -7.07 -16.47
CA ARG A 80 2.78 -8.48 -16.65
C ARG A 80 1.80 -9.01 -17.68
N GLY A 81 2.22 -9.07 -18.94
CA GLY A 81 1.37 -9.53 -20.04
C GLY A 81 1.68 -8.84 -21.37
N ARG A 82 2.81 -9.20 -21.97
CA ARG A 82 2.96 -9.30 -23.42
C ARG A 82 3.66 -10.64 -23.68
N GLY A 83 2.84 -11.67 -23.82
CA GLY A 83 3.16 -12.93 -24.48
C GLY A 83 2.12 -13.08 -25.59
#